data_AF-A0A7K4G158-F1
#
_entry.id   AF-A0A7K4G158-F1
#
_cell.length_a   1.000
_cell.length_b   1.000
_cell.length_c   1.000
_cell.angle_alpha   90.00
_cell.angle_beta   90.00
_cell.angle_gamma   90.00
#
_symmetry.space_group_name_H-M   'P 1'
#
loop_
_entity.id
_entity.type
_entity.pdbx_description
1 polymer ?
#
loop_
_entity_poly.entity_id
_entity_poly.type
_entity_poly.pdbx_seq_one_letter_code
_entity_poly.pdbx_strand_id
1 'polypeptide(L)'
;MSVGDQFNLHALALLSTLTATVAKQIIFYVSYEGRHILNEKTRKRMRPFERLVKRYGAAAAFVAAATPIPDDLIYVPLGLAKYNPKRFFIATLTGKIVLSYSIVLISHHLGLSLVEPFLENVNDVTTVYVGIIIFGAMMTAVVVLLLRLDWQRILGKFAPWTLDESNDK
;
A
#
# COMPACT_ATOMS: atom_id res chain seq x y z
N MET A 1 -6.16 29.99 -3.60
CA MET A 1 -7.29 29.55 -4.44
C MET A 1 -7.26 28.05 -4.54
N SER A 2 -8.24 27.38 -3.93
CA SER A 2 -8.43 25.92 -4.01
C SER A 2 -8.41 25.48 -5.48
N VAL A 3 -7.75 24.36 -5.76
CA VAL A 3 -7.90 23.65 -7.05
C VAL A 3 -9.39 23.65 -7.41
N GLY A 4 -9.70 24.25 -8.55
CA GLY A 4 -10.98 24.91 -8.78
C GLY A 4 -12.22 24.03 -8.61
N ASP A 5 -13.35 24.72 -8.41
CA ASP A 5 -14.75 24.25 -8.44
C ASP A 5 -15.13 23.35 -9.65
N GLN A 6 -14.19 23.12 -10.58
CA GLN A 6 -14.35 22.24 -11.74
C GLN A 6 -14.13 20.75 -11.42
N PHE A 7 -13.41 20.41 -10.35
CA PHE A 7 -13.16 19.02 -9.97
C PHE A 7 -13.72 18.71 -8.59
N ASN A 8 -14.74 17.87 -8.53
CA ASN A 8 -15.26 17.33 -7.29
C ASN A 8 -14.17 16.46 -6.62
N LEU A 9 -13.42 17.03 -5.66
CA LEU A 9 -12.28 16.38 -5.01
C LEU A 9 -12.67 15.00 -4.43
N HIS A 10 -13.90 14.90 -3.92
CA HIS A 10 -14.48 13.65 -3.44
C HIS A 10 -14.67 12.63 -4.57
N ALA A 11 -15.18 13.05 -5.73
CA ALA A 11 -15.34 12.15 -6.87
C ALA A 11 -13.98 11.67 -7.39
N LEU A 12 -12.97 12.54 -7.41
CA LEU A 12 -11.62 12.20 -7.88
C LEU A 12 -10.93 11.22 -6.92
N ALA A 13 -11.07 11.41 -5.60
CA ALA A 13 -10.60 10.48 -4.59
C ALA A 13 -11.32 9.12 -4.67
N LEU A 14 -12.64 9.11 -4.85
CA LEU A 14 -13.43 7.89 -4.95
C LEU A 14 -13.15 7.12 -6.25
N LEU A 15 -13.05 7.81 -7.39
CA LEU A 15 -12.73 7.20 -8.67
C LEU A 15 -11.32 6.64 -8.69
N SER A 16 -10.32 7.40 -8.20
CA SER A 16 -8.94 6.92 -8.13
C SER A 16 -8.78 5.72 -7.21
N THR A 17 -9.41 5.73 -6.04
CA THR A 17 -9.41 4.58 -5.11
C THR A 17 -10.14 3.38 -5.69
N LEU A 18 -11.26 3.57 -6.40
CA LEU A 18 -11.97 2.50 -7.10
C LEU A 18 -11.10 1.88 -8.20
N THR A 19 -10.55 2.67 -9.11
CA THR A 19 -9.71 2.16 -10.21
C THR A 19 -8.46 1.45 -9.66
N ALA A 20 -7.83 2.01 -8.63
CA ALA A 20 -6.68 1.38 -7.97
C ALA A 20 -7.06 0.05 -7.29
N THR A 21 -8.27 -0.05 -6.72
CA THR A 21 -8.76 -1.29 -6.11
C THR A 21 -9.08 -2.35 -7.17
N VAL A 22 -9.65 -1.94 -8.31
CA VAL A 22 -9.89 -2.84 -9.45
C VAL A 22 -8.58 -3.41 -9.99
N ALA A 23 -7.54 -2.58 -10.14
CA ALA A 23 -6.22 -3.06 -10.56
C ALA A 23 -5.66 -4.11 -9.58
N LYS A 24 -5.79 -3.89 -8.27
CA LYS A 24 -5.36 -4.86 -7.24
C LYS A 24 -6.21 -6.13 -7.26
N GLN A 25 -7.48 -6.03 -7.60
CA GLN A 25 -8.35 -7.19 -7.77
C GLN A 25 -7.88 -8.09 -8.92
N ILE A 26 -7.37 -7.50 -10.01
CA ILE A 26 -6.78 -8.26 -11.14
C ILE A 26 -5.53 -9.02 -10.67
N ILE A 27 -4.60 -8.35 -9.98
CA ILE A 27 -3.38 -8.99 -9.45
C ILE A 27 -3.72 -10.14 -8.50
N PHE A 28 -4.70 -9.93 -7.62
CA PHE A 28 -5.20 -10.95 -6.72
C PHE A 28 -5.78 -12.15 -7.48
N TYR A 29 -6.60 -11.93 -8.52
CA TYR A 29 -7.19 -12.99 -9.33
C TYR A 29 -6.16 -13.76 -10.16
N VAL A 30 -5.20 -13.06 -10.77
CA VAL A 30 -4.07 -13.69 -11.46
C VAL A 30 -3.29 -14.58 -10.51
N SER A 31 -3.05 -14.12 -9.28
CA SER A 31 -2.41 -14.92 -8.23
C SER A 31 -3.29 -16.09 -7.76
N TYR A 32 -4.61 -15.92 -7.75
CA TYR A 32 -5.59 -16.95 -7.38
C TYR A 32 -5.57 -18.14 -8.35
N GLU A 33 -5.58 -17.84 -9.66
CA GLU A 33 -5.52 -18.84 -10.72
C GLU A 33 -4.10 -19.41 -10.91
N GLY A 34 -3.08 -18.57 -10.72
CA GLY A 34 -1.66 -18.96 -10.77
C GLY A 34 -1.27 -20.06 -9.79
N ARG A 35 -2.12 -20.36 -8.79
CA ARG A 35 -1.94 -21.49 -7.86
C ARG A 35 -1.77 -22.83 -8.58
N HIS A 36 -2.40 -23.04 -9.74
CA HIS A 36 -2.30 -24.31 -10.47
C HIS A 36 -0.89 -24.58 -11.03
N ILE A 37 -0.09 -23.53 -11.19
CA ILE A 37 1.27 -23.61 -11.74
C ILE A 37 2.28 -24.02 -10.64
N LEU A 38 1.88 -24.00 -9.37
CA LEU A 38 2.76 -24.32 -8.24
C LEU A 38 2.99 -25.84 -8.10
N ASN A 39 4.27 -26.21 -8.00
CA ASN A 39 4.69 -27.58 -7.72
C ASN A 39 4.18 -28.08 -6.34
N GLU A 40 3.97 -29.39 -6.19
CA GLU A 40 3.37 -29.97 -4.97
C GLU A 40 4.17 -29.70 -3.69
N LYS A 41 5.51 -29.66 -3.80
CA LYS A 41 6.41 -29.29 -2.69
C LYS A 41 6.15 -27.86 -2.22
N THR A 42 6.06 -26.90 -3.14
CA THR A 42 5.76 -25.49 -2.84
C THR A 42 4.36 -25.34 -2.26
N ARG A 43 3.38 -26.06 -2.83
CA ARG A 43 2.00 -26.07 -2.32
C ARG A 43 1.90 -26.60 -0.88
N LYS A 44 2.70 -27.61 -0.51
CA LYS A 44 2.79 -28.10 0.88
C LYS A 44 3.39 -27.06 1.82
N ARG A 45 4.50 -26.40 1.42
CA ARG A 45 5.14 -25.33 2.21
C ARG A 45 4.23 -24.11 2.43
N MET A 46 3.31 -23.84 1.50
CA MET A 46 2.35 -22.73 1.64
C MET A 46 1.18 -23.03 2.58
N ARG A 47 0.89 -24.30 2.93
CA ARG A 47 -0.28 -24.67 3.76
C ARG A 47 -0.40 -23.93 5.11
N PRO A 48 0.68 -23.69 5.88
CA PRO A 48 0.61 -22.91 7.12
C PRO A 48 0.20 -21.47 6.84
N PHE A 49 0.78 -20.88 5.79
CA PHE A 49 0.46 -19.53 5.34
C PHE A 49 -0.99 -19.42 4.87
N GLU A 50 -1.50 -20.43 4.16
CA GLU A 50 -2.93 -20.50 3.76
C GLU A 50 -3.87 -20.47 4.96
N ARG A 51 -3.52 -21.15 6.07
CA ARG A 51 -4.34 -21.16 7.30
C ARG A 51 -4.31 -19.81 8.00
N LEU A 52 -3.14 -19.17 8.09
CA LEU A 52 -2.98 -17.84 8.69
C LEU A 52 -3.77 -16.79 7.90
N VAL A 53 -3.63 -16.80 6.57
CA VAL A 53 -4.34 -15.90 5.65
C VAL A 53 -5.85 -16.14 5.67
N LYS A 54 -6.32 -17.39 5.77
CA LYS A 54 -7.76 -17.64 5.87
C LYS A 54 -8.38 -16.98 7.12
N ARG A 55 -7.63 -16.86 8.21
CA ARG A 55 -8.11 -16.27 9.48
C ARG A 55 -7.89 -14.75 9.55
N TYR A 56 -6.73 -14.26 9.13
CA TYR A 56 -6.32 -12.85 9.25
C TYR A 56 -6.23 -12.08 7.92
N GLY A 57 -6.61 -12.70 6.80
CA GLY A 57 -6.40 -12.15 5.47
C GLY A 57 -7.08 -10.80 5.22
N ALA A 58 -8.25 -10.56 5.81
CA ALA A 58 -8.92 -9.26 5.73
C ALA A 58 -8.15 -8.18 6.51
N ALA A 59 -7.66 -8.49 7.71
CA ALA A 59 -6.88 -7.55 8.51
C ALA A 59 -5.54 -7.24 7.83
N ALA A 60 -4.85 -8.26 7.32
CA ALA A 60 -3.61 -8.09 6.57
C ALA A 60 -3.81 -7.25 5.30
N ALA A 61 -4.88 -7.53 4.53
CA ALA A 61 -5.19 -6.77 3.32
C ALA A 61 -5.59 -5.31 3.61
N PHE A 62 -6.33 -5.09 4.70
CA PHE A 62 -6.71 -3.75 5.17
C PHE A 62 -5.49 -2.95 5.62
N VAL A 63 -4.63 -3.51 6.48
CA VAL A 63 -3.41 -2.83 6.96
C VAL A 63 -2.47 -2.53 5.79
N ALA A 64 -2.30 -3.46 4.86
CA ALA A 64 -1.52 -3.24 3.65
C ALA A 64 -2.08 -2.08 2.81
N ALA A 65 -3.41 -2.01 2.64
CA ALA A 65 -4.07 -0.93 1.90
C ALA A 65 -4.05 0.42 2.64
N ALA A 66 -4.08 0.39 3.97
CA ALA A 66 -4.14 1.57 4.83
C ALA A 66 -2.74 2.14 5.13
N THR A 67 -1.67 1.52 4.64
CA THR A 67 -0.29 1.96 4.83
C THR A 67 0.39 2.23 3.49
N PRO A 68 1.39 3.10 3.41
CA PRO A 68 2.17 3.36 2.19
C PRO A 68 3.20 2.24 1.90
N ILE A 69 2.92 1.01 2.34
CA ILE A 69 3.77 -0.17 2.13
C ILE A 69 3.39 -0.79 0.78
N PRO A 70 4.33 -1.40 0.03
CA PRO A 70 4.01 -2.18 -1.17
C PRO A 70 3.03 -3.32 -0.86
N ASP A 71 1.76 -3.09 -1.19
CA ASP A 71 0.61 -3.92 -0.87
C ASP A 71 0.60 -5.27 -1.64
N ASP A 72 1.30 -5.33 -2.79
CA ASP A 72 1.43 -6.55 -3.60
C ASP A 72 2.14 -7.71 -2.88
N LEU A 73 3.05 -7.42 -1.94
CA LEU A 73 3.74 -8.42 -1.13
C LEU A 73 2.76 -9.25 -0.28
N ILE A 74 1.64 -8.65 0.09
CA ILE A 74 0.60 -9.28 0.91
C ILE A 74 -0.46 -9.90 0.00
N TYR A 75 -0.82 -9.22 -1.10
CA TYR A 75 -1.94 -9.62 -1.96
C TYR A 75 -1.66 -10.86 -2.81
N VAL A 76 -0.43 -11.03 -3.30
CA VAL A 76 -0.04 -12.19 -4.10
C VAL A 76 -0.13 -13.50 -3.29
N PRO A 77 0.45 -13.60 -2.08
CA PRO A 77 0.24 -14.76 -1.21
C PRO A 77 -1.22 -14.99 -0.84
N LEU A 78 -1.99 -13.92 -0.65
CA LEU A 78 -3.43 -13.97 -0.36
C LEU A 78 -4.23 -14.59 -1.52
N GLY A 79 -3.91 -14.22 -2.76
CA GLY A 79 -4.48 -14.82 -3.96
C GLY A 79 -4.14 -16.30 -4.08
N LEU A 80 -2.86 -16.65 -3.99
CA LEU A 80 -2.40 -18.05 -4.06
C LEU A 80 -3.02 -18.94 -2.97
N ALA A 81 -3.33 -18.38 -1.80
CA ALA A 81 -4.02 -19.08 -0.71
C ALA A 81 -5.52 -19.34 -0.97
N LYS A 82 -6.05 -18.87 -2.11
CA LYS A 82 -7.49 -18.88 -2.44
C LYS A 82 -8.33 -18.20 -1.37
N TYR A 83 -7.92 -17.02 -0.90
CA TYR A 83 -8.73 -16.21 -0.01
C TYR A 83 -10.03 -15.74 -0.68
N ASN A 84 -11.04 -15.37 0.09
CA ASN A 84 -12.34 -14.96 -0.46
C ASN A 84 -12.20 -13.59 -1.18
N PRO A 85 -12.42 -13.51 -2.51
CA PRO A 85 -12.23 -12.27 -3.28
C PRO A 85 -13.11 -11.12 -2.79
N LYS A 86 -14.32 -11.41 -2.30
CA LYS A 86 -15.25 -10.39 -1.79
C LYS A 86 -14.74 -9.76 -0.49
N ARG A 87 -14.21 -10.58 0.42
CA ARG A 87 -13.63 -10.09 1.68
C ARG A 87 -12.34 -9.31 1.43
N PHE A 88 -11.55 -9.74 0.44
CA PHE A 88 -10.36 -9.02 0.00
C PHE A 88 -10.72 -7.64 -0.58
N PHE A 89 -11.70 -7.58 -1.49
CA PHE A 89 -12.15 -6.33 -2.10
C PHE A 89 -12.61 -5.32 -1.05
N ILE A 90 -13.45 -5.74 -0.09
CA ILE A 90 -13.95 -4.84 0.96
C ILE A 90 -12.79 -4.37 1.85
N ALA A 91 -11.89 -5.26 2.26
CA ALA A 91 -10.77 -4.90 3.11
C ALA A 91 -9.81 -3.92 2.42
N THR A 92 -9.49 -4.15 1.15
CA THR A 92 -8.59 -3.29 0.36
C THR A 92 -9.23 -1.95 0.03
N LEU A 93 -10.51 -1.94 -0.34
CA LEU A 93 -11.26 -0.71 -0.61
C LEU A 93 -11.33 0.18 0.64
N THR A 94 -11.73 -0.38 1.78
CA THR A 94 -11.82 0.37 3.03
C THR A 94 -10.46 0.88 3.48
N GLY A 95 -9.40 0.06 3.37
CA GLY A 95 -8.04 0.49 3.72
C GLY A 95 -7.55 1.64 2.85
N LYS A 96 -7.80 1.60 1.53
CA LYS A 96 -7.42 2.67 0.61
C LYS A 96 -8.25 3.94 0.80
N ILE A 97 -9.53 3.81 1.14
CA ILE A 97 -10.37 4.96 1.52
C ILE A 97 -9.79 5.60 2.78
N VAL A 98 -9.48 4.83 3.83
CA VAL A 98 -8.86 5.35 5.05
C VAL A 98 -7.55 6.08 4.74
N LEU A 99 -6.64 5.46 3.99
CA LEU A 99 -5.38 6.09 3.59
C LEU A 99 -5.61 7.38 2.80
N SER A 100 -6.51 7.37 1.81
CA SER A 100 -6.82 8.53 0.98
C SER A 100 -7.42 9.67 1.81
N TYR A 101 -8.35 9.37 2.72
CA TYR A 101 -8.93 10.38 3.60
C TYR A 101 -7.90 10.91 4.60
N SER A 102 -7.05 10.06 5.17
CA SER A 102 -5.95 10.49 6.03
C SER A 102 -5.00 11.44 5.29
N ILE A 103 -4.62 11.12 4.04
CA ILE A 103 -3.78 12.01 3.22
C ILE A 103 -4.47 13.35 2.93
N VAL A 104 -5.75 13.32 2.58
CA VAL A 104 -6.52 14.56 2.30
C VAL A 104 -6.67 15.40 3.56
N LEU A 105 -6.94 14.81 4.71
CA LEU A 105 -7.13 15.52 5.97
C LEU A 105 -5.81 16.10 6.51
N ILE A 106 -4.71 15.35 6.38
CA ILE A 106 -3.36 15.83 6.67
C ILE A 106 -3.02 16.96 5.69
N SER A 107 -3.26 16.79 4.39
CA SER A 107 -3.04 17.85 3.39
C SER A 107 -3.91 19.07 3.63
N HIS A 108 -5.12 18.93 4.14
CA HIS A 108 -6.01 20.05 4.40
C HIS A 108 -5.62 20.83 5.66
N HIS A 109 -5.33 20.14 6.78
CA HIS A 109 -4.96 20.79 8.04
C HIS A 109 -3.51 21.23 8.10
N LEU A 110 -2.58 20.46 7.55
CA LEU A 110 -1.15 20.84 7.51
C LEU A 110 -0.80 21.63 6.25
N GLY A 111 -1.54 21.49 5.15
CA GLY A 111 -1.27 22.23 3.92
C GLY A 111 -1.51 23.73 4.05
N LEU A 112 -2.51 24.17 4.81
CA LEU A 112 -2.71 25.60 5.04
C LEU A 112 -1.60 26.18 5.93
N SER A 113 -1.34 25.59 7.11
CA SER A 113 -0.39 26.20 8.06
C SER A 113 1.10 26.00 7.76
N LEU A 114 1.50 24.94 7.03
CA LEU A 114 2.91 24.73 6.67
C LEU A 114 3.26 25.21 5.26
N VAL A 115 2.28 25.35 4.35
CA VAL A 115 2.56 25.67 2.94
C VAL A 115 2.19 27.12 2.61
N GLU A 116 1.15 27.72 3.20
CA GLU A 116 0.82 29.14 2.95
C GLU A 116 1.97 30.10 3.31
N PRO A 117 2.69 29.99 4.45
CA PRO A 117 3.79 30.91 4.75
C PRO A 117 4.95 30.84 3.74
N PHE A 118 5.12 29.68 3.09
CA PHE A 118 6.13 29.46 2.06
C PHE A 118 5.63 29.78 0.64
N LEU A 119 4.32 29.85 0.40
CA LEU A 119 3.73 30.18 -0.91
C LEU A 119 3.29 31.64 -1.03
N GLU A 120 2.95 32.30 0.08
CA GLU A 120 2.47 33.70 0.09
C GLU A 120 3.58 34.69 -0.30
N ASN A 121 4.86 34.32 -0.10
CA ASN A 121 6.03 35.09 -0.55
C ASN A 121 6.57 34.68 -1.93
N VAL A 122 5.86 33.82 -2.67
CA VAL A 122 6.32 33.26 -3.94
C VAL A 122 5.50 33.84 -5.08
N ASN A 123 6.02 34.89 -5.72
CA ASN A 123 5.48 35.41 -6.97
C ASN A 123 6.05 34.70 -8.23
N ASP A 124 7.06 33.84 -8.07
CA ASP A 124 7.77 33.19 -9.17
C ASP A 124 7.46 31.69 -9.30
N VAL A 125 7.14 31.29 -10.53
CA VAL A 125 6.89 29.89 -10.95
C VAL A 125 8.05 28.97 -10.57
N THR A 126 9.26 29.52 -10.46
CA THR A 126 10.51 28.85 -10.09
C THR A 126 10.44 28.14 -8.74
N THR A 127 9.79 28.71 -7.73
CA THR A 127 9.73 28.07 -6.39
C THR A 127 8.81 26.87 -6.37
N VAL A 128 7.77 26.84 -7.21
CA VAL A 128 6.92 25.66 -7.39
C VAL A 128 7.73 24.52 -8.01
N TYR A 129 8.55 24.79 -9.03
CA TYR A 129 9.44 23.79 -9.61
C TYR A 129 10.48 23.29 -8.61
N VAL A 130 11.07 24.18 -7.79
CA VAL A 130 12.00 23.79 -6.73
C VAL A 130 11.30 22.90 -5.69
N GLY A 131 10.07 23.21 -5.31
CA GLY A 131 9.27 22.38 -4.40
C GLY A 131 9.00 20.97 -4.96
N ILE A 132 8.66 20.86 -6.24
CA ILE A 132 8.46 19.57 -6.91
C ILE A 132 9.77 18.77 -6.96
N ILE A 133 10.90 19.42 -7.27
CA ILE A 133 12.22 18.78 -7.30
C ILE A 133 12.62 18.29 -5.90
N ILE A 134 12.44 19.11 -4.87
CA ILE A 134 12.73 18.75 -3.47
C ILE A 134 11.84 17.59 -3.03
N PHE A 135 10.53 17.64 -3.32
CA PHE A 135 9.61 16.56 -2.99
C PHE A 135 10.00 15.26 -3.71
N GLY A 136 10.31 15.33 -5.01
CA GLY A 136 10.77 14.19 -5.80
C GLY A 136 12.08 13.60 -5.28
N ALA A 137 13.04 14.46 -4.91
CA ALA A 137 14.30 14.05 -4.30
C ALA A 137 14.08 13.39 -2.94
N MET A 138 13.22 13.97 -2.09
CA MET A 138 12.86 13.42 -0.78
C MET A 138 12.17 12.06 -0.92
N MET A 139 11.22 11.91 -1.84
CA MET A 139 10.56 10.63 -2.11
C MET A 139 11.54 9.57 -2.58
N THR A 140 12.44 9.94 -3.50
CA THR A 140 13.49 9.05 -3.99
C THR A 140 14.42 8.62 -2.85
N ALA A 141 14.78 9.55 -1.96
CA ALA A 141 15.59 9.25 -0.78
C ALA A 141 14.90 8.29 0.18
N VAL A 142 13.59 8.45 0.44
CA VAL A 142 12.81 7.52 1.27
C VAL A 142 12.79 6.13 0.65
N VAL A 143 12.56 6.02 -0.67
CA VAL A 143 12.59 4.72 -1.37
C VAL A 143 13.96 4.07 -1.28
N VAL A 144 15.03 4.81 -1.52
CA VAL A 144 16.42 4.31 -1.40
C VAL A 144 16.72 3.87 0.04
N LEU A 145 16.25 4.62 1.03
CA LEU A 145 16.41 4.28 2.44
C LEU A 145 15.65 3.00 2.81
N LEU A 146 14.42 2.83 2.33
CA LEU A 146 13.65 1.59 2.48
C LEU A 146 14.35 0.39 1.81
N LEU A 147 14.97 0.58 0.65
CA LEU A 147 15.73 -0.47 -0.02
C LEU A 147 17.05 -0.79 0.68
N ARG A 148 17.67 0.20 1.34
CA ARG A 148 18.90 0.01 2.13
C ARG A 148 18.65 -0.49 3.54
N LEU A 149 17.41 -0.43 4.03
CA LEU A 149 17.06 -0.99 5.33
C LEU A 149 17.15 -2.51 5.27
N ASP A 150 17.86 -3.06 6.24
CA ASP A 150 18.09 -4.50 6.36
C ASP A 150 16.84 -5.17 6.92
N TRP A 151 15.93 -5.51 6.02
CA TRP A 151 14.65 -6.15 6.32
C TRP A 151 14.83 -7.45 7.12
N GLN A 152 15.98 -8.13 6.99
CA GLN A 152 16.28 -9.34 7.76
C GLN A 152 16.40 -9.04 9.26
N ARG A 153 17.05 -7.93 9.64
CA ARG A 153 17.16 -7.52 11.04
C ARG A 153 15.82 -7.01 11.61
N ILE A 154 15.07 -6.25 10.81
CA ILE A 154 13.78 -5.70 11.25
C ILE A 154 12.75 -6.82 11.43
N LEU A 155 12.64 -7.71 10.44
CA LEU A 155 11.73 -8.86 10.50
C LEU A 155 12.18 -9.87 11.56
N GLY A 156 13.49 -10.05 11.80
CA GLY A 156 13.96 -10.93 12.87
C GLY A 156 13.59 -10.46 14.28
N LYS A 157 13.39 -9.15 14.48
CA LYS A 157 13.02 -8.58 15.77
C LYS A 157 11.51 -8.57 16.01
N PHE A 158 10.73 -8.34 14.96
CA PHE A 158 9.25 -8.25 15.04
C PHE A 158 8.52 -9.54 14.72
N ALA A 159 9.10 -10.35 13.84
CA ALA A 159 8.53 -11.61 13.37
C ALA A 159 9.59 -12.73 13.35
N PRO A 160 10.17 -13.10 14.50
CA PRO A 160 11.27 -14.08 14.57
C PRO A 160 10.91 -15.44 13.94
N TRP A 161 9.62 -15.82 13.95
CA TRP A 161 9.11 -17.04 13.31
C TRP A 161 9.24 -17.06 11.78
N THR A 162 9.59 -15.94 11.14
CA THR A 162 9.79 -15.84 9.68
C THR A 162 11.22 -16.17 9.24
N LEU A 163 12.16 -16.25 10.18
CA LEU A 163 13.57 -16.56 9.94
C LEU A 163 13.97 -18.00 10.31
N ASP A 164 13.08 -18.74 10.98
CA ASP A 164 13.35 -20.12 11.38
C ASP A 164 13.19 -21.10 10.19
N GLU A 165 14.30 -21.41 9.53
CA GLU A 165 14.43 -22.56 8.62
C GLU A 165 14.44 -23.91 9.39
N SER A 166 14.39 -23.89 10.73
CA SER A 166 14.54 -25.06 11.61
C SER A 166 13.26 -25.88 11.84
N ASN A 167 12.10 -25.48 11.28
CA ASN A 167 10.88 -26.29 11.29
C ASN A 167 10.87 -27.40 10.22
N ASP A 168 11.96 -27.55 9.46
CA ASP A 168 12.24 -28.73 8.63
C ASP A 168 12.90 -29.83 9.49
N LYS A 169 12.12 -30.48 10.35
CA LYS A 169 12.28 -31.91 10.70
C LYS A 169 10.91 -32.56 10.88
#